data_AF-A0A355DWF6-F1
#
_entry.id   AF-A0A355DWF6-F1
#
_cell.length_a   1.000
_cell.length_b   1.000
_cell.length_c   1.000
_cell.angle_alpha   90.00
_cell.angle_beta   90.00
_cell.angle_gamma   90.00
#
_symmetry.space_group_name_H-M   'P 1'
#
loop_
_entity.id
_entity.type
_entity.pdbx_description
1 polymer ?
#
loop_
_entity_poly.entity_id
_entity_poly.type
_entity_poly.pdbx_seq_one_letter_code
_entity_poly.pdbx_strand_id
1 'polypeptide(L)'
;MTTIGKLVVINNKSLQVQFTNSKGNQVNLAVKESELSAPLMEKKKKAIAQLNGLEVELEEVGGQPKQVREKGKSFASHQLNTVPTSSSRPSVNNTPMGDFHNPYNFVPALPRNTNKVQSSELGDRTPTGHGSYQDGYWSGKISVSLTTVTPLLIPDAANATGDDHKTYPIRLGSDGKPYLPPTSIKGMLRSAYEAVTNSRLSIFSKKYENQLFYRMGAGEGLSLVPARIEGDRVKLLFGTTSDIPQWNGQRWQIPRNEPMYAAWLPRYRQNSPHNLQYPGMKHGDRVKVWLELYQKQTRDGRVIFKYWLVRQIIPFEQSLDRSPPAGSSYGSHVPAGQPMIEADGYVCITNKNIENKHDERVFFTHNNSTHHSESFAHLNDNWEYLINNYQEIHQNESREDNLEWSRHVLGGDKEHKLADGTLCYAYVEKNSQQEYEIKHLYPVMISRATFNLPPSALLSSDGESSTSEKHLDLHKLK
;
A
#
# COMPACT_ATOMS: atom_id res chain seq x y z
N MET A 1 -7.28 31.45 -27.90
CA MET A 1 -7.82 32.82 -27.89
C MET A 1 -8.12 33.17 -26.45
N THR A 2 -7.69 34.35 -26.00
CA THR A 2 -8.02 34.83 -24.67
C THR A 2 -9.43 35.41 -24.68
N THR A 3 -10.29 34.90 -23.80
CA THR A 3 -11.67 35.35 -23.66
C THR A 3 -11.79 36.22 -22.40
N ILE A 4 -12.54 37.31 -22.51
CA ILE A 4 -12.82 38.19 -21.36
C ILE A 4 -14.09 37.68 -20.68
N GLY A 5 -14.02 37.52 -19.36
CA GLY A 5 -15.12 37.14 -18.50
C GLY A 5 -15.22 38.02 -17.25
N LYS A 6 -16.25 37.77 -16.46
CA LYS A 6 -16.51 38.46 -15.20
C LYS A 6 -16.75 37.45 -14.08
N LEU A 7 -16.10 37.62 -12.95
CA LEU A 7 -16.28 36.74 -11.80
C LEU A 7 -17.63 37.00 -11.12
N VAL A 8 -18.30 35.92 -10.70
CA VAL A 8 -19.56 35.96 -9.96
C VAL A 8 -19.42 35.11 -8.71
N VAL A 9 -19.65 35.71 -7.55
CA VAL A 9 -19.58 35.04 -6.25
C VAL A 9 -20.96 34.52 -5.88
N ILE A 10 -21.08 33.23 -5.63
CA ILE A 10 -22.34 32.59 -5.23
C ILE A 10 -22.24 32.14 -3.76
N ASN A 11 -23.22 32.59 -2.96
CA ASN A 11 -23.40 32.26 -1.55
C ASN A 11 -22.14 32.47 -0.68
N ASN A 12 -21.30 33.45 -1.02
CA ASN A 12 -19.99 33.74 -0.38
C ASN A 12 -19.05 32.52 -0.25
N LYS A 13 -19.27 31.46 -1.04
CA LYS A 13 -18.49 30.20 -0.94
C LYS A 13 -17.93 29.72 -2.26
N SER A 14 -18.65 29.97 -3.36
CA SER A 14 -18.28 29.44 -4.69
C SER A 14 -18.11 30.57 -5.71
N LEU A 15 -17.24 30.33 -6.69
CA LEU A 15 -16.86 31.32 -7.69
C LEU A 15 -17.16 30.76 -9.09
N GLN A 16 -17.89 31.54 -9.87
CA GLN A 16 -18.16 31.27 -11.28
C GLN A 16 -17.54 32.35 -12.15
N VAL A 17 -17.31 32.04 -13.43
CA VAL A 17 -17.01 33.05 -14.45
C VAL A 17 -18.17 33.11 -15.43
N GLN A 18 -18.67 34.31 -15.62
CA GLN A 18 -19.59 34.68 -16.68
C GLN A 18 -18.79 35.14 -17.91
N PHE A 19 -18.95 34.47 -19.05
CA PHE A 19 -18.27 34.84 -20.29
C PHE A 19 -19.09 34.42 -21.53
N THR A 20 -18.77 35.01 -22.68
CA THR A 20 -19.32 34.58 -23.97
C THR A 20 -18.45 33.47 -24.53
N ASN A 21 -19.01 32.28 -24.70
CA ASN A 21 -18.27 31.14 -25.22
C ASN A 21 -17.99 31.23 -26.72
N SER A 22 -17.17 30.32 -27.24
CA SER A 22 -16.82 30.18 -28.65
C SER A 22 -18.02 30.01 -29.60
N LYS A 23 -19.21 29.67 -29.07
CA LYS A 23 -20.47 29.56 -29.81
C LYS A 23 -21.34 30.83 -29.75
N GLY A 24 -20.83 31.93 -29.16
CA GLY A 24 -21.53 33.21 -29.04
C GLY A 24 -22.57 33.28 -27.91
N ASN A 25 -22.66 32.27 -27.05
CA ASN A 25 -23.64 32.24 -25.96
C ASN A 25 -23.01 32.73 -24.64
N GLN A 26 -23.77 33.53 -23.89
CA GLN A 26 -23.38 33.93 -22.54
C GLN A 26 -23.59 32.76 -21.57
N VAL A 27 -22.53 32.31 -20.90
CA VAL A 27 -22.56 31.17 -19.98
C VAL A 27 -21.96 31.54 -18.63
N ASN A 28 -22.48 30.94 -17.56
CA ASN A 28 -21.94 31.04 -16.20
C ASN A 28 -21.43 29.67 -15.79
N LEU A 29 -20.12 29.52 -15.61
CA LEU A 29 -19.50 28.24 -15.29
C LEU A 29 -18.67 28.32 -14.02
N ALA A 30 -18.75 27.25 -13.21
CA ALA A 30 -17.92 27.12 -12.01
C ALA A 30 -16.45 26.96 -12.37
N VAL A 31 -15.58 27.67 -11.65
CA VAL A 31 -14.12 27.60 -11.87
C VAL A 31 -13.48 26.74 -10.79
N LYS A 32 -12.67 25.77 -11.21
CA LYS A 32 -11.86 24.96 -10.30
C LYS A 32 -10.75 25.82 -9.70
N GLU A 33 -10.39 25.58 -8.44
CA GLU A 33 -9.34 26.36 -7.77
C GLU A 33 -7.97 26.26 -8.46
N SER A 34 -7.67 25.10 -9.05
CA SER A 34 -6.45 24.88 -9.84
C SER A 34 -6.37 25.75 -11.11
N GLU A 35 -7.50 26.30 -11.55
CA GLU A 35 -7.62 27.12 -12.75
C GLU A 35 -7.65 28.62 -12.44
N LEU A 36 -7.52 29.01 -11.17
CA LEU A 36 -7.40 30.41 -10.75
C LEU A 36 -5.93 30.75 -10.55
N SER A 37 -5.53 31.93 -11.05
CA SER A 37 -4.20 32.47 -10.77
C SER A 37 -3.98 32.68 -9.26
N ALA A 38 -2.72 32.61 -8.82
CA ALA A 38 -2.36 32.77 -7.41
C ALA A 38 -2.95 34.05 -6.75
N PRO A 39 -2.96 35.24 -7.40
CA PRO A 39 -3.58 36.44 -6.83
C PRO A 39 -5.10 36.31 -6.62
N LEU A 40 -5.81 35.69 -7.55
CA LEU A 40 -7.26 35.46 -7.42
C LEU A 40 -7.56 34.45 -6.30
N MET A 41 -6.73 33.42 -6.15
CA MET A 41 -6.83 32.45 -5.06
C MET A 41 -6.59 33.07 -3.69
N GLU A 42 -5.61 33.96 -3.57
CA GLU A 42 -5.32 34.66 -2.32
C GLU A 42 -6.47 35.61 -1.94
N LYS A 43 -7.01 36.36 -2.92
CA LYS A 43 -8.21 37.20 -2.72
C LYS A 43 -9.44 36.36 -2.37
N LYS A 44 -9.60 35.16 -2.95
CA LYS A 44 -10.68 34.23 -2.61
C LYS A 44 -10.60 33.81 -1.13
N LYS A 45 -9.40 33.53 -0.61
CA LYS A 45 -9.17 33.14 0.80
C LYS A 45 -9.40 34.29 1.79
N LYS A 46 -8.98 35.51 1.43
CA LYS A 46 -9.02 36.68 2.33
C LYS A 46 -10.33 37.46 2.26
N ALA A 47 -10.91 37.63 1.08
CA ALA A 47 -12.07 38.50 0.86
C ALA A 47 -12.84 38.12 -0.42
N ILE A 48 -13.46 36.92 -0.46
CA ILE A 48 -14.17 36.41 -1.65
C ILE A 48 -15.23 37.38 -2.19
N ALA A 49 -15.92 38.13 -1.35
CA ALA A 49 -16.95 39.10 -1.77
C ALA A 49 -16.39 40.20 -2.70
N GLN A 50 -15.10 40.55 -2.57
CA GLN A 50 -14.43 41.55 -3.41
C GLN A 50 -14.13 41.03 -4.82
N LEU A 51 -14.27 39.73 -5.06
CA LEU A 51 -14.12 39.14 -6.39
C LEU A 51 -15.39 39.25 -7.23
N ASN A 52 -16.54 39.60 -6.62
CA ASN A 52 -17.78 39.69 -7.36
C ASN A 52 -17.74 40.87 -8.33
N GLY A 53 -17.87 40.55 -9.62
CA GLY A 53 -17.87 41.52 -10.70
C GLY A 53 -16.49 41.91 -11.23
N LEU A 54 -15.42 41.25 -10.80
CA LEU A 54 -14.07 41.51 -11.31
C LEU A 54 -13.92 41.00 -12.75
N GLU A 55 -13.40 41.83 -13.65
CA GLU A 55 -13.05 41.42 -15.02
C GLU A 55 -11.80 40.53 -15.03
N VAL A 56 -11.89 39.42 -15.76
CA VAL A 56 -10.84 38.40 -15.85
C VAL A 56 -10.62 37.98 -17.30
N GLU A 57 -9.41 37.54 -17.59
CA GLU A 57 -9.07 36.82 -18.80
C GLU A 57 -9.06 35.32 -18.52
N LEU A 58 -9.49 34.52 -19.50
CA LEU A 58 -9.53 33.07 -19.42
C LEU A 58 -9.23 32.44 -20.80
N GLU A 59 -8.90 31.17 -20.79
CA GLU A 59 -8.79 30.33 -21.97
C GLU A 59 -9.95 29.34 -22.00
N GLU A 60 -10.72 29.32 -23.09
CA GLU A 60 -11.80 28.33 -23.25
C GLU A 60 -11.22 27.04 -23.85
N VAL A 61 -11.23 25.97 -23.07
CA VAL A 61 -10.81 24.63 -23.53
C VAL A 61 -11.97 23.67 -23.30
N GLY A 62 -12.52 23.12 -24.39
CA GLY A 62 -13.67 22.21 -24.32
C GLY A 62 -14.92 22.84 -23.68
N GLY A 63 -15.13 24.16 -23.85
CA GLY A 63 -16.24 24.90 -23.25
C GLY A 63 -16.09 25.19 -21.76
N GLN A 64 -14.93 24.91 -21.16
CA GLN A 64 -14.65 25.18 -19.75
C GLN A 64 -13.64 26.34 -19.61
N PRO A 65 -13.81 27.23 -18.61
CA PRO A 65 -12.84 28.27 -18.32
C PRO A 65 -11.57 27.68 -17.70
N LYS A 66 -10.43 27.93 -18.35
CA LYS A 66 -9.08 27.54 -17.91
C LYS A 66 -8.22 28.77 -17.69
N GLN A 67 -7.21 28.63 -16.84
CA GLN A 67 -6.20 29.67 -16.58
C GLN A 67 -6.77 31.08 -16.30
N VAL A 68 -7.79 31.16 -15.46
CA VAL A 68 -8.50 32.41 -15.13
C VAL A 68 -7.58 33.35 -14.35
N ARG A 69 -7.39 34.56 -14.87
CA ARG A 69 -6.45 35.57 -14.37
C ARG A 69 -7.05 36.96 -14.45
N GLU A 70 -6.54 37.88 -13.63
CA GLU A 70 -6.92 39.29 -13.74
C GLU A 70 -6.55 39.82 -15.15
N LYS A 71 -7.40 40.68 -15.70
CA LYS A 71 -7.20 41.25 -17.05
C LYS A 71 -5.80 41.89 -17.18
N GLY A 72 -5.08 41.55 -18.24
CA GLY A 72 -3.72 42.02 -18.50
C GLY A 72 -2.62 41.44 -17.60
N LYS A 73 -2.90 40.39 -16.82
CA LYS A 73 -1.89 39.71 -15.98
C LYS A 73 -1.56 38.31 -16.52
N SER A 74 -0.32 37.86 -16.32
CA SER A 74 0.10 36.51 -16.66
C SER A 74 -0.48 35.48 -15.68
N PHE A 75 -0.72 34.25 -16.16
CA PHE A 75 -1.19 33.17 -15.31
C PHE A 75 -0.02 32.62 -14.46
N ALA A 76 -0.01 32.97 -13.18
CA ALA A 76 0.85 32.33 -12.20
C ALA A 76 0.06 31.24 -11.48
N SER A 77 0.40 29.97 -11.71
CA SER A 77 -0.23 28.84 -11.02
C SER A 77 0.07 28.92 -9.52
N HIS A 78 -0.96 28.82 -8.68
CA HIS A 78 -0.72 28.53 -7.28
C HIS A 78 -0.24 27.08 -7.19
N GLN A 79 1.01 26.85 -6.79
CA GLN A 79 1.46 25.52 -6.36
C GLN A 79 0.66 25.16 -5.10
N LEU A 80 -0.52 24.59 -5.30
CA LEU A 80 -1.13 23.75 -4.28
C LEU A 80 -0.10 22.65 -4.04
N ASN A 81 0.39 22.53 -2.80
CA ASN A 81 1.05 21.32 -2.34
C ASN A 81 0.04 20.18 -2.43
N THR A 82 -0.14 19.64 -3.63
CA THR A 82 -0.89 18.43 -3.87
C THR A 82 0.04 17.29 -3.48
N VAL A 83 -0.24 16.70 -2.31
CA VAL A 83 -0.05 15.26 -2.14
C VAL A 83 -0.62 14.61 -3.41
N PRO A 84 0.12 13.75 -4.13
CA PRO A 84 -0.36 13.24 -5.39
C PRO A 84 -1.57 12.34 -5.14
N THR A 85 -2.76 12.88 -5.41
CA THR A 85 -3.97 12.10 -5.57
C THR A 85 -3.86 11.36 -6.90
N SER A 86 -3.84 10.04 -6.79
CA SER A 86 -3.89 9.10 -7.89
C SER A 86 -5.14 9.32 -8.75
N SER A 87 -5.00 9.89 -9.95
CA SER A 87 -5.96 9.67 -11.05
C SER A 87 -5.41 10.08 -12.42
N SER A 88 -4.72 9.14 -13.05
CA SER A 88 -4.91 8.72 -14.45
C SER A 88 -3.72 7.85 -14.84
N ARG A 89 -3.96 6.55 -15.08
CA ARG A 89 -3.02 5.75 -15.85
C ARG A 89 -3.23 6.12 -17.32
N PRO A 90 -2.24 6.66 -18.03
CA PRO A 90 -2.15 6.39 -19.46
C PRO A 90 -1.79 4.91 -19.58
N SER A 91 -2.67 4.13 -20.20
CA SER A 91 -2.21 2.94 -20.92
C SER A 91 -1.38 3.45 -22.10
N VAL A 92 -0.16 2.93 -22.22
CA VAL A 92 0.74 2.85 -23.39
C VAL A 92 2.16 2.94 -22.84
N ASN A 93 2.91 1.84 -23.01
CA ASN A 93 4.37 1.69 -22.93
C ASN A 93 5.14 2.90 -22.40
N ASN A 94 5.40 2.93 -21.09
CA ASN A 94 6.39 3.83 -20.51
C ASN A 94 7.60 3.01 -20.05
N THR A 95 8.50 2.72 -20.97
CA THR A 95 9.89 3.08 -20.66
C THR A 95 9.85 4.60 -20.50
N PRO A 96 10.14 5.17 -19.31
CA PRO A 96 10.14 6.62 -19.17
C PRO A 96 11.13 7.16 -20.20
N MET A 97 10.62 7.93 -21.15
CA MET A 97 11.46 8.59 -22.14
C MET A 97 12.08 9.80 -21.43
N GLY A 98 13.26 9.56 -20.86
CA GLY A 98 13.98 10.47 -19.96
C GLY A 98 14.10 9.91 -18.54
N ASP A 99 15.26 10.12 -17.91
CA ASP A 99 15.58 9.62 -16.58
C ASP A 99 14.71 10.30 -15.50
N PHE A 100 13.65 9.63 -15.08
CA PHE A 100 12.90 10.01 -13.88
C PHE A 100 13.78 9.73 -12.65
N HIS A 101 14.46 10.77 -12.15
CA HIS A 101 15.18 10.71 -10.88
C HIS A 101 14.25 11.09 -9.73
N ASN A 102 14.01 10.14 -8.84
CA ASN A 102 13.27 10.40 -7.59
C ASN A 102 14.05 11.44 -6.75
N PRO A 103 13.47 12.61 -6.42
CA PRO A 103 14.17 13.66 -5.67
C PRO A 103 14.51 13.27 -4.23
N TYR A 104 13.99 12.13 -3.75
CA TYR A 104 14.22 11.63 -2.39
C TYR A 104 15.04 10.34 -2.33
N ASN A 105 15.50 9.78 -3.45
CA ASN A 105 16.26 8.53 -3.41
C ASN A 105 17.25 8.39 -4.58
N PHE A 106 18.53 8.32 -4.19
CA PHE A 106 19.73 7.86 -4.90
C PHE A 106 20.24 8.72 -6.06
N VAL A 107 21.42 9.30 -5.86
CA VAL A 107 22.33 9.66 -6.96
C VAL A 107 22.69 8.36 -7.68
N PRO A 108 22.47 8.25 -9.01
CA PRO A 108 22.82 7.05 -9.75
C PRO A 108 24.28 6.70 -9.55
N ALA A 109 24.53 5.42 -9.28
CA ALA A 109 25.88 4.92 -9.12
C ALA A 109 26.62 4.96 -10.48
N LEU A 110 27.52 5.93 -10.67
CA LEU A 110 28.36 5.99 -11.87
C LEU A 110 29.26 4.75 -11.98
N PRO A 111 29.52 4.21 -13.19
CA PRO A 111 30.41 3.07 -13.38
C PRO A 111 31.81 3.32 -12.80
N ARG A 112 32.24 2.47 -11.86
CA ARG A 112 33.53 2.60 -11.16
C ARG A 112 34.69 1.88 -11.87
N ASN A 113 34.38 0.99 -12.81
CA ASN A 113 35.35 0.18 -13.57
C ASN A 113 36.04 0.95 -14.73
N THR A 114 35.76 2.24 -14.91
CA THR A 114 36.44 3.02 -15.95
C THR A 114 37.90 3.26 -15.59
N ASN A 115 38.80 3.18 -16.58
CA ASN A 115 40.23 3.45 -16.37
C ASN A 115 40.48 4.80 -15.68
N LYS A 116 39.67 5.82 -15.99
CA LYS A 116 39.76 7.16 -15.39
C LYS A 116 39.45 7.17 -13.89
N VAL A 117 38.49 6.36 -13.44
CA VAL A 117 38.15 6.24 -12.01
C VAL A 117 39.19 5.38 -11.31
N GLN A 118 39.57 4.25 -11.90
CA GLN A 118 40.57 3.34 -11.33
C GLN A 118 41.95 3.99 -11.16
N SER A 119 42.35 4.88 -12.07
CA SER A 119 43.62 5.62 -11.97
C SER A 119 43.56 6.84 -11.03
N SER A 120 42.43 7.12 -10.38
CA SER A 120 42.24 8.27 -9.50
C SER A 120 42.24 7.88 -8.02
N GLU A 121 42.30 8.87 -7.13
CA GLU A 121 42.08 8.67 -5.68
C GLU A 121 40.70 8.11 -5.32
N LEU A 122 39.75 8.14 -6.27
CA LEU A 122 38.41 7.58 -6.10
C LEU A 122 38.28 6.15 -6.63
N GLY A 123 39.36 5.52 -7.10
CA GLY A 123 39.36 4.12 -7.56
C GLY A 123 39.21 3.12 -6.42
N ASP A 124 38.62 1.96 -6.71
CA ASP A 124 38.44 0.89 -5.72
C ASP A 124 39.79 0.24 -5.38
N ARG A 125 40.12 0.21 -4.09
CA ARG A 125 41.37 -0.35 -3.55
C ARG A 125 41.10 -0.99 -2.20
N THR A 126 41.93 -1.96 -1.82
CA THR A 126 41.86 -2.54 -0.48
C THR A 126 42.09 -1.43 0.55
N PRO A 127 41.15 -1.19 1.49
CA PRO A 127 41.30 -0.14 2.47
C PRO A 127 42.45 -0.48 3.42
N THR A 128 43.27 0.52 3.70
CA THR A 128 44.30 0.45 4.71
C THR A 128 43.68 0.43 6.10
N GLY A 129 44.18 -0.43 7.00
CA GLY A 129 43.63 -0.56 8.35
C GLY A 129 43.75 0.72 9.19
N HIS A 130 42.76 0.97 10.06
CA HIS A 130 42.70 2.16 10.94
C HIS A 130 43.37 1.98 12.31
N GLY A 131 44.11 0.90 12.52
CA GLY A 131 44.71 0.55 13.82
C GLY A 131 45.96 1.36 14.20
N SER A 132 46.56 2.07 13.26
CA SER A 132 47.73 2.94 13.48
C SER A 132 47.78 4.08 12.46
N TYR A 133 48.51 5.15 12.78
CA TYR A 133 48.86 6.16 11.79
C TYR A 133 49.82 5.54 10.76
N GLN A 134 49.59 5.82 9.48
CA GLN A 134 50.40 5.29 8.39
C GLN A 134 51.11 6.42 7.65
N ASP A 135 52.36 6.17 7.27
CA ASP A 135 53.15 7.10 6.47
C ASP A 135 52.49 7.32 5.10
N GLY A 136 52.45 8.57 4.64
CA GLY A 136 51.78 8.95 3.40
C GLY A 136 50.26 9.16 3.51
N TYR A 137 49.65 8.94 4.68
CA TYR A 137 48.23 9.18 4.94
C TYR A 137 47.99 10.40 5.83
N TRP A 138 46.84 11.05 5.62
CA TRP A 138 46.50 12.30 6.29
C TRP A 138 45.84 12.02 7.63
N SER A 139 46.38 12.58 8.71
CA SER A 139 45.79 12.52 10.05
C SER A 139 45.79 13.91 10.69
N GLY A 140 44.69 14.28 11.36
CA GLY A 140 44.60 15.58 12.02
C GLY A 140 43.18 15.91 12.50
N LYS A 141 43.00 17.14 12.94
CA LYS A 141 41.69 17.69 13.33
C LYS A 141 41.35 18.86 12.40
N ILE A 142 40.13 18.88 11.88
CA ILE A 142 39.60 19.99 11.10
C ILE A 142 38.49 20.63 11.93
N SER A 143 38.64 21.92 12.21
CA SER A 143 37.59 22.72 12.85
C SER A 143 36.77 23.42 11.76
N VAL A 144 35.45 23.31 11.83
CA VAL A 144 34.53 23.94 10.89
C VAL A 144 33.51 24.79 11.64
N SER A 145 33.16 25.94 11.05
CA SER A 145 32.05 26.78 11.52
C SER A 145 30.89 26.63 10.53
N LEU A 146 29.69 26.37 11.03
CA LEU A 146 28.50 26.13 10.23
C LEU A 146 27.48 27.24 10.48
N THR A 147 26.93 27.80 9.40
CA THR A 147 25.88 28.82 9.46
C THR A 147 24.61 28.29 8.81
N THR A 148 23.47 28.41 9.50
CA THR A 148 22.16 28.05 8.95
C THR A 148 21.73 29.07 7.90
N VAL A 149 21.72 28.69 6.62
CA VAL A 149 21.28 29.56 5.51
C VAL A 149 19.76 29.58 5.39
N THR A 150 19.11 28.47 5.72
CA THR A 150 17.66 28.33 5.83
C THR A 150 17.30 27.84 7.24
N PRO A 151 16.05 28.05 7.70
CA PRO A 151 15.60 27.49 8.97
C PRO A 151 15.91 25.98 9.05
N LEU A 152 16.67 25.58 10.07
CA LEU A 152 17.05 24.20 10.32
C LEU A 152 16.23 23.65 11.48
N LEU A 153 15.46 22.60 11.22
CA LEU A 153 14.73 21.88 12.26
C LEU A 153 15.63 20.85 12.92
N ILE A 154 15.75 20.93 14.25
CA ILE A 154 16.50 19.97 15.07
C ILE A 154 15.53 19.39 16.10
N PRO A 155 14.64 18.47 15.69
CA PRO A 155 13.59 17.95 16.57
C PRO A 155 14.18 17.06 17.66
N ASP A 156 13.65 17.17 18.87
CA ASP A 156 13.94 16.26 19.96
C ASP A 156 12.88 15.17 20.05
N ALA A 157 13.13 14.07 19.35
CA ALA A 157 12.20 12.93 19.27
C ALA A 157 11.92 12.29 20.64
N ALA A 158 12.86 12.38 21.59
CA ALA A 158 12.70 11.80 22.92
C ALA A 158 11.68 12.55 23.79
N ASN A 159 11.46 13.83 23.50
CA ASN A 159 10.57 14.71 24.24
C ASN A 159 9.35 15.12 23.39
N ALA A 160 8.97 14.28 22.43
CA ALA A 160 7.77 14.50 21.62
C ALA A 160 6.52 14.47 22.49
N THR A 161 5.59 15.39 22.24
CA THR A 161 4.31 15.50 22.97
C THR A 161 3.12 15.33 22.03
N GLY A 162 1.97 14.91 22.57
CA GLY A 162 0.75 14.70 21.80
C GLY A 162 0.60 13.27 21.29
N ASP A 163 -0.63 12.74 21.38
CA ASP A 163 -0.91 11.32 21.13
C ASP A 163 -1.07 11.02 19.63
N ASP A 164 -1.92 11.77 18.93
CA ASP A 164 -2.22 11.56 17.49
C ASP A 164 -1.41 12.49 16.57
N HIS A 165 -1.21 13.75 17.00
CA HIS A 165 -0.37 14.73 16.32
C HIS A 165 0.84 15.13 17.16
N LYS A 166 1.97 14.47 16.90
CA LYS A 166 3.21 14.69 17.64
C LYS A 166 3.78 16.07 17.39
N THR A 167 3.99 16.81 18.46
CA THR A 167 4.75 18.07 18.49
C THR A 167 6.17 17.78 18.98
N TYR A 168 7.17 18.22 18.23
CA TYR A 168 8.58 17.98 18.54
C TYR A 168 9.23 19.28 18.99
N PRO A 169 9.73 19.36 20.23
CA PRO A 169 10.49 20.52 20.67
C PRO A 169 11.86 20.57 19.95
N ILE A 170 12.53 21.72 20.01
CA ILE A 170 13.91 21.86 19.52
C ILE A 170 14.85 21.18 20.52
N ARG A 171 15.79 20.38 20.01
CA ARG A 171 16.83 19.77 20.84
C ARG A 171 17.81 20.82 21.34
N LEU A 172 17.95 20.93 22.66
CA LEU A 172 18.84 21.87 23.32
C LEU A 172 20.06 21.17 23.94
N GLY A 173 21.18 21.88 24.01
CA GLY A 173 22.37 21.49 24.73
C GLY A 173 22.30 21.86 26.20
N SER A 174 23.31 21.47 26.97
CA SER A 174 23.45 21.84 28.39
C SER A 174 23.56 23.35 28.63
N ASP A 175 23.89 24.12 27.60
CA ASP A 175 23.98 25.58 27.61
C ASP A 175 22.66 26.26 27.19
N GLY A 176 21.59 25.49 26.98
CA GLY A 176 20.28 25.99 26.56
C GLY A 176 20.20 26.41 25.08
N LYS A 177 21.25 26.19 24.28
CA LYS A 177 21.26 26.52 22.84
C LYS A 177 20.87 25.32 21.99
N PRO A 178 20.38 25.51 20.75
CA PRO A 178 20.12 24.39 19.84
C PRO A 178 21.35 23.50 19.67
N TYR A 179 21.17 22.21 19.92
CA TYR A 179 22.24 21.23 19.85
C TYR A 179 22.12 20.40 18.58
N LEU A 180 23.04 20.60 17.64
CA LEU A 180 23.18 19.77 16.45
C LEU A 180 23.98 18.50 16.81
N PRO A 181 23.36 17.30 16.82
CA PRO A 181 24.06 16.10 17.23
C PRO A 181 25.22 15.75 16.28
N PRO A 182 26.40 15.34 16.80
CA PRO A 182 27.52 14.86 15.98
C PRO A 182 27.13 13.70 15.06
N THR A 183 26.18 12.86 15.50
CA THR A 183 25.63 11.77 14.69
C THR A 183 24.86 12.27 13.47
N SER A 184 24.13 13.39 13.58
CA SER A 184 23.46 14.03 12.45
C SER A 184 24.46 14.60 11.45
N ILE A 185 25.53 15.25 11.93
CA ILE A 185 26.62 15.75 11.08
C ILE A 185 27.31 14.58 10.36
N LYS A 186 27.64 13.50 11.09
CA LYS A 186 28.22 12.28 10.52
C LYS A 186 27.31 11.68 9.44
N GLY A 187 26.02 11.57 9.71
CA GLY A 187 25.04 11.05 8.76
C GLY A 187 24.95 11.91 7.49
N MET A 188 24.86 13.24 7.64
CA MET A 188 24.84 14.20 6.54
C MET A 188 26.12 14.10 5.68
N LEU A 189 27.29 14.15 6.30
CA LEU A 189 28.58 14.06 5.59
C LEU A 189 28.75 12.72 4.90
N ARG A 190 28.37 11.62 5.56
CA ARG A 190 28.38 10.29 4.95
C ARG A 190 27.48 10.25 3.72
N SER A 191 26.24 10.73 3.82
CA SER A 191 25.30 10.74 2.69
C SER A 191 25.82 11.58 1.54
N ALA A 192 26.36 12.76 1.81
CA ALA A 192 26.94 13.63 0.78
C ALA A 192 28.18 13.00 0.14
N TYR A 193 29.06 12.40 0.94
CA TYR A 193 30.23 11.69 0.45
C TYR A 193 29.84 10.49 -0.41
N GLU A 194 28.95 9.62 0.05
CA GLU A 194 28.44 8.46 -0.70
C GLU A 194 27.80 8.91 -2.02
N ALA A 195 27.01 9.98 -2.01
CA ALA A 195 26.39 10.56 -3.19
C ALA A 195 27.40 11.10 -4.21
N VAL A 196 28.40 11.87 -3.76
CA VAL A 196 29.39 12.50 -4.66
C VAL A 196 30.41 11.49 -5.19
N THR A 197 30.80 10.53 -4.36
CA THR A 197 31.87 9.57 -4.71
C THR A 197 31.35 8.25 -5.25
N ASN A 198 30.03 8.06 -5.29
CA ASN A 198 29.42 6.77 -5.53
C ASN A 198 30.05 5.66 -4.64
N SER A 199 30.26 5.98 -3.35
CA SER A 199 30.97 5.11 -2.40
C SER A 199 30.02 4.15 -1.69
N ARG A 200 30.54 2.96 -1.35
CA ARG A 200 29.80 1.80 -0.84
C ARG A 200 29.94 1.61 0.66
N LEU A 201 30.13 2.69 1.43
CA LEU A 201 30.31 2.64 2.89
C LEU A 201 29.07 2.12 3.64
N SER A 202 27.94 1.88 2.97
CA SER A 202 26.82 1.13 3.52
C SER A 202 27.04 -0.37 3.34
N ILE A 203 27.24 -1.07 4.47
CA ILE A 203 27.28 -2.52 4.54
C ILE A 203 25.95 -3.05 3.97
N PHE A 204 26.02 -3.64 2.78
CA PHE A 204 24.94 -4.43 2.23
C PHE A 204 24.96 -5.78 2.95
N SER A 205 24.24 -5.86 4.07
CA SER A 205 24.15 -7.08 4.88
C SER A 205 23.31 -8.14 4.16
N LYS A 206 23.50 -9.42 4.55
CA LYS A 206 22.74 -10.58 4.03
C LYS A 206 21.22 -10.42 4.04
N LYS A 207 20.66 -9.55 4.91
CA LYS A 207 19.22 -9.23 4.94
C LYS A 207 18.67 -8.69 3.60
N TYR A 208 19.53 -8.24 2.68
CA TYR A 208 19.15 -7.74 1.37
C TYR A 208 19.23 -8.80 0.25
N GLU A 209 19.61 -10.03 0.59
CA GLU A 209 19.61 -11.19 -0.34
C GLU A 209 18.21 -11.76 -0.55
N ASN A 210 17.27 -11.46 0.36
CA ASN A 210 15.89 -11.90 0.27
C ASN A 210 14.97 -10.82 -0.32
N GLN A 211 13.86 -11.24 -0.93
CA GLN A 211 12.83 -10.34 -1.45
C GLN A 211 12.25 -9.48 -0.33
N LEU A 212 12.01 -8.20 -0.61
CA LEU A 212 11.28 -7.36 0.33
C LEU A 212 9.78 -7.62 0.22
N PHE A 213 9.05 -7.27 1.27
CA PHE A 213 7.60 -7.37 1.32
C PHE A 213 6.96 -5.98 1.36
N TYR A 214 5.87 -5.80 0.61
CA TYR A 214 5.03 -4.61 0.69
C TYR A 214 3.61 -4.99 1.08
N ARG A 215 2.89 -4.07 1.72
CA ARG A 215 1.49 -4.29 2.07
C ARG A 215 0.62 -4.17 0.82
N MET A 216 -0.15 -5.22 0.51
CA MET A 216 -1.08 -5.17 -0.61
C MET A 216 -2.15 -4.11 -0.38
N GLY A 217 -2.53 -3.42 -1.44
CA GLY A 217 -3.70 -2.54 -1.43
C GLY A 217 -4.99 -3.36 -1.27
N ALA A 218 -6.03 -2.78 -0.66
CA ALA A 218 -7.32 -3.48 -0.48
C ALA A 218 -7.92 -3.99 -1.81
N GLY A 219 -7.68 -3.29 -2.92
CA GLY A 219 -8.11 -3.70 -4.26
C GLY A 219 -7.31 -4.86 -4.86
N GLU A 220 -6.09 -5.11 -4.38
CA GLU A 220 -5.29 -6.26 -4.82
C GLU A 220 -5.78 -7.56 -4.18
N GLY A 221 -6.37 -7.51 -2.99
CA GLY A 221 -6.99 -8.70 -2.36
C GLY A 221 -8.13 -9.31 -3.17
N LEU A 222 -8.72 -8.56 -4.14
CA LEU A 222 -9.70 -9.09 -5.08
C LEU A 222 -9.10 -10.01 -6.16
N SER A 223 -7.77 -10.02 -6.32
CA SER A 223 -7.05 -10.95 -7.19
C SER A 223 -6.97 -12.37 -6.64
N LEU A 224 -7.32 -12.53 -5.35
CA LEU A 224 -7.06 -13.77 -4.62
C LEU A 224 -8.29 -14.66 -4.53
N VAL A 225 -8.05 -15.96 -4.62
CA VAL A 225 -9.05 -17.02 -4.49
C VAL A 225 -8.83 -17.77 -3.18
N PRO A 226 -9.86 -18.01 -2.36
CA PRO A 226 -9.73 -18.86 -1.18
C PRO A 226 -9.28 -20.27 -1.55
N ALA A 227 -8.43 -20.87 -0.73
CA ALA A 227 -7.81 -22.15 -1.01
C ALA A 227 -7.63 -22.98 0.26
N ARG A 228 -7.53 -24.29 0.08
CA ARG A 228 -7.16 -25.26 1.11
C ARG A 228 -6.05 -26.16 0.57
N ILE A 229 -5.02 -26.39 1.38
CA ILE A 229 -3.97 -27.37 1.07
C ILE A 229 -4.54 -28.77 1.24
N GLU A 230 -4.40 -29.62 0.21
CA GLU A 230 -4.82 -31.01 0.20
C GLU A 230 -3.67 -31.89 -0.31
N GLY A 231 -2.97 -32.54 0.61
CA GLY A 231 -1.74 -33.28 0.29
C GLY A 231 -0.68 -32.36 -0.33
N ASP A 232 -0.29 -32.66 -1.57
CA ASP A 232 0.68 -31.91 -2.36
C ASP A 232 0.05 -30.89 -3.33
N ARG A 233 -1.27 -30.71 -3.28
CA ARG A 233 -2.04 -29.83 -4.17
C ARG A 233 -2.74 -28.71 -3.42
N VAL A 234 -3.09 -27.66 -4.16
CA VAL A 234 -3.96 -26.59 -3.68
C VAL A 234 -5.36 -26.81 -4.25
N LYS A 235 -6.34 -26.96 -3.36
CA LYS A 235 -7.76 -26.94 -3.72
C LYS A 235 -8.27 -25.51 -3.67
N LEU A 236 -8.68 -25.00 -4.82
CA LEU A 236 -9.28 -23.68 -4.93
C LEU A 236 -10.79 -23.75 -4.61
N LEU A 237 -11.26 -22.82 -3.80
CA LEU A 237 -12.61 -22.78 -3.24
C LEU A 237 -13.35 -21.57 -3.83
N PHE A 238 -13.99 -21.78 -4.98
CA PHE A 238 -14.59 -20.69 -5.77
C PHE A 238 -15.96 -20.21 -5.24
N GLY A 239 -16.52 -20.83 -4.20
CA GLY A 239 -17.88 -20.55 -3.78
C GLY A 239 -18.88 -20.87 -4.90
N THR A 240 -19.59 -19.85 -5.38
CA THR A 240 -20.49 -19.94 -6.55
C THR A 240 -19.91 -19.29 -7.81
N THR A 241 -18.69 -18.79 -7.75
CA THR A 241 -18.05 -18.07 -8.85
C THR A 241 -17.47 -19.07 -9.85
N SER A 242 -17.48 -18.73 -11.12
CA SER A 242 -17.16 -19.65 -12.22
C SER A 242 -15.70 -19.68 -12.64
N ASP A 243 -14.92 -18.64 -12.31
CA ASP A 243 -13.52 -18.52 -12.74
C ASP A 243 -12.70 -17.64 -11.79
N ILE A 244 -11.39 -17.50 -12.06
CA ILE A 244 -10.47 -16.62 -11.32
C ILE A 244 -10.69 -15.13 -11.64
N PRO A 245 -10.26 -14.20 -10.76
CA PRO A 245 -10.35 -12.76 -11.00
C PRO A 245 -9.62 -12.33 -12.26
N GLN A 246 -10.11 -11.28 -12.92
CA GLN A 246 -9.50 -10.72 -14.11
C GLN A 246 -9.13 -9.26 -13.92
N TRP A 247 -7.98 -8.87 -14.45
CA TRP A 247 -7.54 -7.49 -14.46
C TRP A 247 -8.16 -6.74 -15.65
N ASN A 248 -8.92 -5.68 -15.38
CA ASN A 248 -9.61 -4.92 -16.44
C ASN A 248 -8.83 -3.68 -16.95
N GLY A 249 -7.55 -3.55 -16.60
CA GLY A 249 -6.73 -2.36 -16.86
C GLY A 249 -6.67 -1.36 -15.70
N GLN A 250 -7.65 -1.37 -14.80
CA GLN A 250 -7.76 -0.42 -13.68
C GLN A 250 -7.86 -1.09 -12.30
N ARG A 251 -8.58 -2.20 -12.20
CA ARG A 251 -8.79 -2.97 -10.96
C ARG A 251 -9.05 -4.44 -11.26
N TRP A 252 -8.78 -5.28 -10.28
CA TRP A 252 -9.24 -6.67 -10.28
C TRP A 252 -10.76 -6.73 -10.22
N GLN A 253 -11.35 -7.61 -11.02
CA GLN A 253 -12.78 -7.86 -11.05
C GLN A 253 -13.05 -9.35 -10.88
N ILE A 254 -14.03 -9.65 -10.04
CA ILE A 254 -14.64 -10.98 -10.00
C ILE A 254 -15.39 -11.18 -11.32
N PRO A 255 -15.26 -12.35 -11.98
CA PRO A 255 -15.92 -12.62 -13.24
C PRO A 255 -17.41 -12.28 -13.22
N ARG A 256 -17.90 -11.69 -14.31
CA ARG A 256 -19.34 -11.49 -14.57
C ARG A 256 -20.11 -10.79 -13.43
N ASN A 257 -19.44 -10.01 -12.57
CA ASN A 257 -20.03 -9.40 -11.38
C ASN A 257 -20.70 -10.45 -10.46
N GLU A 258 -20.11 -11.65 -10.42
CA GLU A 258 -20.48 -12.74 -9.53
C GLU A 258 -20.12 -12.39 -8.07
N PRO A 259 -20.68 -13.15 -7.10
CA PRO A 259 -20.39 -12.91 -5.68
C PRO A 259 -18.90 -13.12 -5.33
N MET A 260 -18.46 -12.52 -4.24
CA MET A 260 -17.17 -12.85 -3.63
C MET A 260 -17.07 -14.36 -3.32
N TYR A 261 -15.90 -14.95 -3.55
CA TYR A 261 -15.64 -16.39 -3.39
C TYR A 261 -15.95 -16.91 -1.97
N ALA A 262 -15.47 -16.20 -0.94
CA ALA A 262 -15.69 -16.60 0.44
C ALA A 262 -16.94 -15.93 1.03
N ALA A 263 -17.75 -16.71 1.73
CA ALA A 263 -18.92 -16.21 2.44
C ALA A 263 -18.50 -15.43 3.70
N TRP A 264 -19.25 -14.39 4.04
CA TRP A 264 -19.05 -13.59 5.23
C TRP A 264 -19.74 -14.28 6.41
N LEU A 265 -18.96 -14.57 7.45
CA LEU A 265 -19.44 -15.19 8.69
C LEU A 265 -19.50 -14.12 9.80
N PRO A 266 -20.69 -13.62 10.18
CA PRO A 266 -20.80 -12.63 11.25
C PRO A 266 -20.26 -13.16 12.59
N ARG A 267 -19.37 -12.43 13.25
CA ARG A 267 -18.69 -12.88 14.49
C ARG A 267 -18.51 -11.82 15.58
N TYR A 268 -18.26 -10.57 15.20
CA TYR A 268 -17.75 -9.56 16.14
C TYR A 268 -18.65 -8.32 16.25
N ARG A 269 -19.94 -8.46 15.95
CA ARG A 269 -20.91 -7.38 16.13
C ARG A 269 -21.27 -7.29 17.61
N GLN A 270 -21.11 -6.13 18.22
CA GLN A 270 -21.39 -5.96 19.66
C GLN A 270 -22.84 -6.32 19.97
N ASN A 271 -23.05 -7.17 20.98
CA ASN A 271 -24.35 -7.58 21.51
C ASN A 271 -25.37 -8.00 20.43
N SER A 272 -24.89 -8.66 19.37
CA SER A 272 -25.72 -9.02 18.24
C SER A 272 -26.09 -10.51 18.25
N PRO A 273 -27.39 -10.87 18.22
CA PRO A 273 -27.81 -12.25 18.00
C PRO A 273 -27.47 -12.73 16.58
N HIS A 274 -26.99 -11.84 15.70
CA HIS A 274 -26.55 -12.18 14.37
C HIS A 274 -25.13 -12.75 14.32
N ASN A 275 -24.35 -12.70 15.41
CA ASN A 275 -23.07 -13.40 15.46
C ASN A 275 -23.32 -14.91 15.47
N LEU A 276 -22.80 -15.59 14.45
CA LEU A 276 -23.04 -17.02 14.27
C LEU A 276 -21.88 -17.84 14.83
N GLN A 277 -22.21 -18.77 15.71
CA GLN A 277 -21.27 -19.73 16.28
C GLN A 277 -22.01 -20.99 16.77
N TYR A 278 -21.30 -22.11 16.83
CA TYR A 278 -21.69 -23.31 17.58
C TYR A 278 -20.63 -23.60 18.66
N PRO A 279 -20.99 -24.32 19.74
CA PRO A 279 -20.05 -24.64 20.81
C PRO A 279 -18.77 -25.31 20.27
N GLY A 280 -17.62 -24.72 20.59
CA GLY A 280 -16.32 -25.27 20.22
C GLY A 280 -15.86 -24.99 18.78
N MET A 281 -16.55 -24.13 18.02
CA MET A 281 -16.13 -23.72 16.67
C MET A 281 -14.69 -23.18 16.66
N LYS A 282 -13.85 -23.74 15.78
CA LYS A 282 -12.45 -23.40 15.58
C LYS A 282 -12.15 -23.13 14.10
N HIS A 283 -10.98 -22.55 13.85
CA HIS A 283 -10.49 -22.40 12.49
C HIS A 283 -10.27 -23.80 11.88
N GLY A 284 -10.66 -23.97 10.62
CA GLY A 284 -10.44 -25.18 9.85
C GLY A 284 -11.57 -26.20 9.99
N ASP A 285 -12.52 -25.96 10.90
CA ASP A 285 -13.68 -26.82 11.05
C ASP A 285 -14.45 -26.92 9.75
N ARG A 286 -14.74 -28.16 9.33
CA ARG A 286 -15.64 -28.44 8.21
C ARG A 286 -17.08 -28.21 8.67
N VAL A 287 -17.85 -27.50 7.86
CA VAL A 287 -19.19 -27.02 8.22
C VAL A 287 -20.18 -27.15 7.06
N LYS A 288 -21.46 -27.24 7.41
CA LYS A 288 -22.59 -26.99 6.51
C LYS A 288 -23.18 -25.62 6.82
N VAL A 289 -23.55 -24.87 5.78
CA VAL A 289 -24.06 -23.51 5.90
C VAL A 289 -25.27 -23.23 5.02
N TRP A 290 -26.19 -22.42 5.54
CA TRP A 290 -27.14 -21.68 4.71
C TRP A 290 -26.56 -20.32 4.34
N LEU A 291 -26.53 -20.03 3.05
CA LEU A 291 -26.00 -18.79 2.49
C LEU A 291 -27.11 -17.98 1.84
N GLU A 292 -27.20 -16.70 2.21
CA GLU A 292 -28.09 -15.74 1.59
C GLU A 292 -27.28 -14.73 0.76
N LEU A 293 -27.70 -14.50 -0.48
CA LEU A 293 -27.02 -13.56 -1.36
C LEU A 293 -27.33 -12.13 -0.95
N TYR A 294 -26.28 -11.37 -0.63
CA TYR A 294 -26.37 -9.94 -0.36
C TYR A 294 -25.62 -9.14 -1.43
N GLN A 295 -26.03 -7.88 -1.57
CA GLN A 295 -25.34 -6.91 -2.40
C GLN A 295 -25.11 -5.61 -1.64
N LYS A 296 -23.89 -5.07 -1.77
CA LYS A 296 -23.57 -3.75 -1.27
C LYS A 296 -23.92 -2.72 -2.33
N GLN A 297 -24.68 -1.70 -1.97
CA GLN A 297 -25.10 -0.63 -2.87
C GLN A 297 -24.55 0.73 -2.45
N THR A 298 -24.39 1.64 -3.40
CA THR A 298 -24.20 3.07 -3.12
C THR A 298 -25.52 3.72 -2.72
N ARG A 299 -25.50 4.99 -2.27
CA ARG A 299 -26.72 5.72 -1.88
C ARG A 299 -27.73 5.89 -3.03
N ASP A 300 -27.24 5.91 -4.27
CA ASP A 300 -28.03 5.95 -5.51
C ASP A 300 -28.49 4.56 -6.00
N GLY A 301 -28.28 3.50 -5.21
CA GLY A 301 -28.77 2.14 -5.51
C GLY A 301 -27.87 1.32 -6.44
N ARG A 302 -26.73 1.85 -6.90
CA ARG A 302 -25.79 1.10 -7.74
C ARG A 302 -25.09 0.02 -6.93
N VAL A 303 -25.12 -1.22 -7.43
CA VAL A 303 -24.41 -2.36 -6.82
C VAL A 303 -22.89 -2.16 -6.97
N ILE A 304 -22.19 -2.21 -5.83
CA ILE A 304 -20.72 -2.15 -5.75
C ILE A 304 -20.13 -3.55 -5.89
N PHE A 305 -20.64 -4.51 -5.10
CA PHE A 305 -20.28 -5.92 -5.17
C PHE A 305 -21.36 -6.79 -4.52
N LYS A 306 -21.31 -8.09 -4.80
CA LYS A 306 -22.19 -9.11 -4.21
C LYS A 306 -21.37 -10.06 -3.35
N TYR A 307 -21.99 -10.64 -2.33
CA TYR A 307 -21.33 -11.60 -1.45
C TYR A 307 -22.37 -12.50 -0.78
N TRP A 308 -21.93 -13.69 -0.39
CA TRP A 308 -22.74 -14.61 0.40
C TRP A 308 -22.61 -14.28 1.88
N LEU A 309 -23.73 -14.12 2.57
CA LEU A 309 -23.79 -13.98 4.02
C LEU A 309 -24.18 -15.33 4.62
N VAL A 310 -23.39 -15.83 5.57
CA VAL A 310 -23.75 -17.02 6.33
C VAL A 310 -24.92 -16.68 7.23
N ARG A 311 -26.01 -17.45 7.12
CA ARG A 311 -27.26 -17.27 7.89
C ARG A 311 -27.46 -18.33 8.96
N GLN A 312 -26.92 -19.52 8.72
CA GLN A 312 -26.88 -20.62 9.67
C GLN A 312 -25.61 -21.41 9.40
N ILE A 313 -25.00 -21.94 10.46
CA ILE A 313 -23.76 -22.71 10.39
C ILE A 313 -23.80 -23.80 11.45
N ILE A 314 -23.44 -25.02 11.04
CA ILE A 314 -23.37 -26.19 11.92
C ILE A 314 -22.12 -27.03 11.58
N PRO A 315 -21.65 -27.88 12.51
CA PRO A 315 -20.64 -28.89 12.21
C PRO A 315 -21.07 -29.79 11.03
N PHE A 316 -20.12 -30.18 10.19
CA PHE A 316 -20.40 -30.96 8.96
C PHE A 316 -21.15 -32.28 9.20
N GLU A 317 -20.86 -32.95 10.32
CA GLU A 317 -21.49 -34.22 10.71
C GLU A 317 -22.97 -34.09 11.13
N GLN A 318 -23.45 -32.87 11.34
CA GLN A 318 -24.84 -32.61 11.70
C GLN A 318 -25.70 -32.38 10.45
N SER A 319 -27.01 -32.50 10.63
CA SER A 319 -27.99 -32.22 9.58
C SER A 319 -28.37 -30.75 9.57
N LEU A 320 -28.30 -30.13 8.39
CA LEU A 320 -28.72 -28.75 8.21
C LEU A 320 -30.25 -28.73 8.11
N ASP A 321 -30.89 -28.05 9.07
CA ASP A 321 -32.34 -27.88 9.08
C ASP A 321 -32.82 -26.98 7.92
N ARG A 322 -34.14 -26.72 7.88
CA ARG A 322 -34.75 -25.76 6.94
C ARG A 322 -34.05 -24.40 6.98
N SER A 323 -33.98 -23.75 5.81
CA SER A 323 -33.39 -22.41 5.69
C SER A 323 -34.05 -21.42 6.65
N PRO A 324 -33.27 -20.55 7.32
CA PRO A 324 -33.84 -19.51 8.18
C PRO A 324 -34.65 -18.49 7.36
N PRO A 325 -35.48 -17.65 8.01
CA PRO A 325 -36.17 -16.57 7.33
C PRO A 325 -35.19 -15.62 6.62
N ALA A 326 -35.65 -15.05 5.50
CA ALA A 326 -34.90 -14.07 4.73
C ALA A 326 -34.42 -12.90 5.60
N GLY A 327 -33.25 -12.39 5.27
CA GLY A 327 -32.66 -11.25 5.93
C GLY A 327 -33.36 -9.94 5.65
N SER A 328 -33.12 -8.99 6.55
CA SER A 328 -33.39 -7.57 6.29
C SER A 328 -32.15 -6.86 5.77
N SER A 329 -32.39 -5.72 5.13
CA SER A 329 -31.35 -4.77 4.75
C SER A 329 -30.73 -4.11 5.99
N TYR A 330 -29.43 -3.83 5.94
CA TYR A 330 -28.74 -3.05 6.95
C TYR A 330 -27.75 -2.07 6.31
N GLY A 331 -27.91 -0.78 6.59
CA GLY A 331 -27.13 0.27 5.95
C GLY A 331 -27.20 0.19 4.41
N SER A 332 -26.05 -0.02 3.78
CA SER A 332 -25.92 -0.17 2.32
C SER A 332 -25.97 -1.63 1.83
N HIS A 333 -26.21 -2.59 2.73
CA HIS A 333 -26.22 -4.01 2.43
C HIS A 333 -27.66 -4.50 2.35
N VAL A 334 -28.07 -4.99 1.18
CA VAL A 334 -29.44 -5.44 0.92
C VAL A 334 -29.43 -6.89 0.46
N PRO A 335 -30.38 -7.73 0.91
CA PRO A 335 -30.59 -9.05 0.32
C PRO A 335 -30.89 -8.93 -1.18
N ALA A 336 -30.37 -9.85 -1.99
CA ALA A 336 -30.58 -9.86 -3.43
C ALA A 336 -31.94 -10.48 -3.83
N GLY A 337 -32.70 -11.02 -2.88
CA GLY A 337 -34.01 -11.64 -3.13
C GLY A 337 -33.95 -13.00 -3.83
N GLN A 338 -32.77 -13.63 -3.90
CA GLN A 338 -32.61 -14.98 -4.43
C GLN A 338 -32.84 -16.03 -3.33
N PRO A 339 -33.26 -17.25 -3.69
CA PRO A 339 -33.31 -18.36 -2.74
C PRO A 339 -31.96 -18.56 -2.04
N MET A 340 -31.98 -18.87 -0.75
CA MET A 340 -30.77 -19.28 -0.05
C MET A 340 -30.23 -20.57 -0.64
N ILE A 341 -28.92 -20.76 -0.56
CA ILE A 341 -28.27 -21.99 -0.99
C ILE A 341 -27.61 -22.69 0.20
N GLU A 342 -27.62 -24.02 0.15
CA GLU A 342 -26.81 -24.85 1.05
C GLU A 342 -25.41 -25.02 0.43
N ALA A 343 -24.39 -25.03 1.28
CA ALA A 343 -23.03 -25.34 0.89
C ALA A 343 -22.22 -25.98 2.03
N ASP A 344 -21.23 -26.79 1.63
CA ASP A 344 -20.18 -27.28 2.50
C ASP A 344 -18.96 -26.37 2.44
N GLY A 345 -18.31 -26.15 3.57
CA GLY A 345 -17.12 -25.31 3.61
C GLY A 345 -16.26 -25.50 4.84
N TYR A 346 -15.32 -24.59 5.00
CA TYR A 346 -14.37 -24.55 6.11
C TYR A 346 -14.38 -23.16 6.77
N VAL A 347 -14.38 -23.15 8.10
CA VAL A 347 -14.34 -21.90 8.88
C VAL A 347 -12.94 -21.29 8.82
N CYS A 348 -12.82 -20.09 8.26
CA CYS A 348 -11.57 -19.34 8.23
C CYS A 348 -11.62 -18.19 9.24
N ILE A 349 -11.01 -18.41 10.41
CA ILE A 349 -10.88 -17.40 11.48
C ILE A 349 -9.49 -16.77 11.42
N THR A 350 -9.47 -15.44 11.43
CA THR A 350 -8.24 -14.62 11.42
C THR A 350 -8.16 -13.65 12.60
N ASN A 351 -9.06 -13.82 13.59
CA ASN A 351 -9.24 -13.03 14.82
C ASN A 351 -9.69 -11.59 14.59
N LYS A 352 -10.17 -10.91 15.65
CA LYS A 352 -10.55 -9.49 15.59
C LYS A 352 -9.31 -8.59 15.57
N ASN A 353 -8.63 -8.59 14.43
CA ASN A 353 -7.35 -7.91 14.20
C ASN A 353 -7.45 -6.46 13.72
N ILE A 354 -8.66 -5.94 13.54
CA ILE A 354 -8.95 -4.55 13.19
C ILE A 354 -10.24 -4.15 13.90
N GLU A 355 -10.30 -2.92 14.43
CA GLU A 355 -11.43 -2.38 15.22
C GLU A 355 -12.80 -2.63 14.58
N ASN A 356 -12.92 -2.29 13.30
CA ASN A 356 -14.17 -2.38 12.54
C ASN A 356 -14.38 -3.75 11.86
N LYS A 357 -13.67 -4.79 12.28
CA LYS A 357 -13.90 -6.14 11.77
C LYS A 357 -15.18 -6.70 12.39
N HIS A 358 -16.14 -7.06 11.55
CA HIS A 358 -17.43 -7.63 11.98
C HIS A 358 -17.60 -9.10 11.64
N ASP A 359 -16.92 -9.55 10.58
CA ASP A 359 -17.14 -10.86 9.98
C ASP A 359 -15.82 -11.60 9.76
N GLU A 360 -15.84 -12.90 10.01
CA GLU A 360 -14.86 -13.87 9.52
C GLU A 360 -15.31 -14.41 8.15
N ARG A 361 -14.71 -15.52 7.70
CA ARG A 361 -15.03 -16.12 6.41
C ARG A 361 -15.37 -17.61 6.53
N VAL A 362 -16.22 -18.08 5.63
CA VAL A 362 -16.34 -19.51 5.29
C VAL A 362 -15.84 -19.68 3.87
N PHE A 363 -14.84 -20.54 3.68
CA PHE A 363 -14.35 -20.92 2.36
C PHE A 363 -15.15 -22.14 1.90
N PHE A 364 -15.81 -22.04 0.76
CA PHE A 364 -16.76 -23.08 0.34
C PHE A 364 -16.69 -23.30 -1.16
N THR A 365 -17.29 -24.39 -1.60
CA THR A 365 -17.57 -24.69 -2.99
C THR A 365 -19.04 -25.03 -3.10
N HIS A 366 -19.71 -24.57 -4.15
CA HIS A 366 -21.08 -24.94 -4.44
C HIS A 366 -21.10 -25.98 -5.58
N ASN A 367 -21.98 -26.98 -5.49
CA ASN A 367 -22.11 -28.06 -6.47
C ASN A 367 -20.82 -28.89 -6.72
N ASN A 368 -19.93 -28.98 -5.73
CA ASN A 368 -18.67 -29.73 -5.82
C ASN A 368 -17.77 -29.34 -7.00
N SER A 369 -17.86 -28.10 -7.50
CA SER A 369 -16.88 -27.56 -8.44
C SER A 369 -15.50 -27.56 -7.77
N THR A 370 -14.68 -28.55 -8.13
CA THR A 370 -13.39 -28.76 -7.51
C THR A 370 -12.31 -28.41 -8.51
N HIS A 371 -11.56 -27.36 -8.19
CA HIS A 371 -10.43 -26.92 -9.00
C HIS A 371 -9.15 -27.18 -8.21
N HIS A 372 -8.34 -28.11 -8.69
CA HIS A 372 -7.01 -28.37 -8.15
C HIS A 372 -5.95 -27.76 -9.05
N SER A 373 -4.91 -27.23 -8.45
CA SER A 373 -3.69 -26.86 -9.16
C SER A 373 -2.70 -28.01 -9.23
N GLU A 374 -1.61 -27.79 -9.97
CA GLU A 374 -0.36 -28.54 -9.84
C GLU A 374 0.26 -28.41 -8.43
N SER A 375 1.38 -29.12 -8.22
CA SER A 375 2.09 -29.16 -6.95
C SER A 375 2.59 -27.78 -6.51
N PHE A 376 2.42 -27.47 -5.23
CA PHE A 376 2.83 -26.19 -4.63
C PHE A 376 4.20 -26.23 -3.94
N ALA A 377 4.99 -27.30 -4.10
CA ALA A 377 6.23 -27.50 -3.34
C ALA A 377 7.20 -26.30 -3.39
N HIS A 378 7.27 -25.62 -4.54
CA HIS A 378 8.09 -24.43 -4.77
C HIS A 378 7.65 -23.18 -3.97
N LEU A 379 6.46 -23.21 -3.35
CA LEU A 379 5.89 -22.09 -2.59
C LEU A 379 6.12 -22.19 -1.08
N ASN A 380 6.66 -23.31 -0.58
CA ASN A 380 6.88 -23.52 0.86
C ASN A 380 7.84 -22.48 1.45
N ASP A 381 9.00 -22.27 0.82
CA ASP A 381 10.00 -21.32 1.30
C ASP A 381 9.44 -19.88 1.31
N ASN A 382 8.67 -19.53 0.28
CA ASN A 382 8.01 -18.23 0.18
C ASN A 382 6.97 -18.03 1.28
N TRP A 383 6.19 -19.07 1.60
CA TRP A 383 5.21 -19.04 2.67
C TRP A 383 5.88 -18.88 4.04
N GLU A 384 6.89 -19.71 4.33
CA GLU A 384 7.65 -19.64 5.57
C GLU A 384 8.26 -18.25 5.76
N TYR A 385 8.90 -17.72 4.71
CA TYR A 385 9.51 -16.40 4.74
C TYR A 385 8.46 -15.28 4.95
N LEU A 386 7.29 -15.39 4.31
CA LEU A 386 6.18 -14.45 4.50
C LEU A 386 5.66 -14.44 5.93
N ILE A 387 5.44 -15.62 6.54
CA ILE A 387 4.93 -15.73 7.91
C ILE A 387 5.96 -15.25 8.91
N ASN A 388 7.25 -15.58 8.72
CA ASN A 388 8.34 -15.06 9.54
C ASN A 388 8.38 -13.53 9.52
N ASN A 389 8.34 -12.91 8.33
CA ASN A 389 8.31 -11.46 8.22
C ASN A 389 7.07 -10.86 8.90
N TYR A 390 5.92 -11.53 8.79
CA TYR A 390 4.68 -11.09 9.42
C TYR A 390 4.77 -11.14 10.96
N GLN A 391 5.41 -12.17 11.51
CA GLN A 391 5.61 -12.33 12.96
C GLN A 391 6.64 -11.34 13.50
N GLU A 392 7.82 -11.23 12.87
CA GLU A 392 8.93 -10.35 13.30
C GLU A 392 8.49 -8.89 13.51
N ILE A 393 7.66 -8.37 12.60
CA ILE A 393 7.24 -6.97 12.64
C ILE A 393 6.30 -6.69 13.80
N HIS A 394 5.53 -7.69 14.22
CA HIS A 394 4.57 -7.56 15.31
C HIS A 394 5.15 -8.00 16.67
N GLN A 395 6.42 -8.45 16.75
CA GLN A 395 7.05 -8.92 18.00
C GLN A 395 7.08 -7.85 19.11
N ASN A 396 7.24 -6.57 18.75
CA ASN A 396 7.41 -5.48 19.71
C ASN A 396 6.20 -4.53 19.75
N GLU A 397 5.08 -4.91 19.14
CA GLU A 397 3.88 -4.08 19.07
C GLU A 397 2.85 -4.52 20.12
N SER A 398 2.47 -3.59 21.00
CA SER A 398 1.31 -3.77 21.89
C SER A 398 0.02 -3.40 21.16
N ARG A 399 -1.10 -4.02 21.54
CA ARG A 399 -2.45 -3.68 21.05
C ARG A 399 -3.39 -3.33 22.17
N GLU A 400 -4.46 -2.63 21.80
CA GLU A 400 -5.62 -2.40 22.67
C GLU A 400 -6.25 -3.74 23.11
N ASP A 401 -6.74 -3.80 24.35
CA ASP A 401 -7.26 -5.02 25.00
C ASP A 401 -8.44 -5.68 24.25
N ASN A 402 -9.15 -4.92 23.41
CA ASN A 402 -10.31 -5.37 22.64
C ASN A 402 -9.94 -5.93 21.24
N LEU A 403 -8.66 -5.94 20.88
CA LEU A 403 -8.13 -6.41 19.61
C LEU A 403 -7.17 -7.58 19.79
N GLU A 404 -7.28 -8.56 18.91
CA GLU A 404 -6.39 -9.71 18.89
C GLU A 404 -5.54 -9.71 17.64
N TRP A 405 -4.25 -10.01 17.78
CA TRP A 405 -3.41 -10.27 16.63
C TRP A 405 -3.98 -11.39 15.76
N SER A 406 -3.71 -11.33 14.46
CA SER A 406 -4.16 -12.39 13.56
C SER A 406 -3.58 -13.73 13.99
N ARG A 407 -4.29 -14.84 13.73
CA ARG A 407 -3.83 -16.20 14.07
C ARG A 407 -2.40 -16.47 13.59
N HIS A 408 -2.02 -15.89 12.45
CA HIS A 408 -0.72 -16.11 11.82
C HIS A 408 0.43 -15.46 12.61
N VAL A 409 0.14 -14.41 13.40
CA VAL A 409 1.09 -13.81 14.33
C VAL A 409 1.17 -14.63 15.62
N LEU A 410 0.00 -14.95 16.21
CA LEU A 410 -0.08 -15.67 17.49
C LEU A 410 0.30 -17.15 17.38
N GLY A 411 0.25 -17.70 16.19
CA GLY A 411 0.41 -19.13 15.97
C GLY A 411 1.85 -19.62 16.05
N GLY A 412 2.84 -18.74 15.90
CA GLY A 412 4.26 -19.09 15.91
C GLY A 412 4.62 -20.06 14.78
N ASP A 413 5.55 -20.97 15.06
CA ASP A 413 6.17 -21.87 14.07
C ASP A 413 5.17 -22.81 13.37
N LYS A 414 4.01 -23.10 13.99
CA LYS A 414 2.99 -23.96 13.37
C LYS A 414 2.40 -23.32 12.10
N GLU A 415 2.45 -21.99 12.00
CA GLU A 415 1.95 -21.25 10.85
C GLU A 415 2.98 -21.19 9.71
N HIS A 416 4.24 -21.57 9.95
CA HIS A 416 5.31 -21.56 8.95
C HIS A 416 5.18 -22.68 7.91
N LYS A 417 4.35 -23.69 8.19
CA LYS A 417 4.20 -24.87 7.32
C LYS A 417 2.86 -24.87 6.60
N LEU A 418 2.89 -25.06 5.29
CA LEU A 418 1.72 -25.40 4.47
C LEU A 418 1.34 -26.87 4.68
N ALA A 419 0.82 -27.20 5.86
CA ALA A 419 0.33 -28.54 6.16
C ALA A 419 -1.03 -28.83 5.50
N ASP A 420 -1.39 -30.12 5.43
CA ASP A 420 -2.73 -30.53 4.99
C ASP A 420 -3.82 -29.82 5.80
N GLY A 421 -4.79 -29.27 5.10
CA GLY A 421 -5.89 -28.50 5.69
C GLY A 421 -5.60 -27.04 6.00
N THR A 422 -4.40 -26.53 5.74
CA THR A 422 -4.13 -25.10 5.82
C THR A 422 -5.06 -24.32 4.89
N LEU A 423 -5.80 -23.36 5.45
CA LEU A 423 -6.62 -22.42 4.68
C LEU A 423 -5.80 -21.17 4.35
N CYS A 424 -5.82 -20.79 3.08
CA CYS A 424 -5.07 -19.65 2.57
C CYS A 424 -5.79 -18.98 1.40
N TYR A 425 -5.17 -17.96 0.84
CA TYR A 425 -5.60 -17.26 -0.36
C TYR A 425 -4.55 -17.43 -1.44
N ALA A 426 -4.96 -17.88 -2.62
CA ALA A 426 -4.08 -18.09 -3.76
C ALA A 426 -4.19 -16.95 -4.76
N TYR A 427 -3.05 -16.45 -5.22
CA TYR A 427 -2.98 -15.71 -6.49
C TYR A 427 -2.78 -16.73 -7.60
N VAL A 428 -3.74 -16.76 -8.53
CA VAL A 428 -3.87 -17.81 -9.54
C VAL A 428 -3.86 -17.18 -10.92
N GLU A 429 -3.12 -17.78 -11.84
CA GLU A 429 -3.13 -17.44 -13.26
C GLU A 429 -3.51 -18.67 -14.08
N LYS A 430 -3.89 -18.47 -15.35
CA LYS A 430 -4.11 -19.57 -16.29
C LYS A 430 -2.86 -19.76 -17.14
N ASN A 431 -2.34 -20.98 -17.20
CA ASN A 431 -1.23 -21.32 -18.07
C ASN A 431 -1.68 -21.35 -19.55
N SER A 432 -0.73 -21.64 -20.47
CA SER A 432 -1.02 -21.75 -21.91
C SER A 432 -2.06 -22.83 -22.26
N GLN A 433 -2.23 -23.83 -21.39
CA GLN A 433 -3.19 -24.92 -21.51
C GLN A 433 -4.54 -24.62 -20.83
N GLN A 434 -4.75 -23.39 -20.34
CA GLN A 434 -5.94 -22.96 -19.59
C GLN A 434 -6.12 -23.62 -18.22
N GLU A 435 -5.07 -24.23 -17.68
CA GLU A 435 -5.06 -24.82 -16.34
C GLU A 435 -4.67 -23.78 -15.28
N TYR A 436 -5.12 -23.99 -14.05
CA TYR A 436 -4.87 -23.07 -12.94
C TYR A 436 -3.47 -23.28 -12.35
N GLU A 437 -2.64 -22.25 -12.47
CA GLU A 437 -1.30 -22.20 -11.92
C GLU A 437 -1.26 -21.28 -10.69
N ILE A 438 -0.78 -21.80 -9.56
CA ILE A 438 -0.64 -21.02 -8.32
C ILE A 438 0.69 -20.28 -8.38
N LYS A 439 0.62 -18.95 -8.37
CA LYS A 439 1.81 -18.09 -8.38
C LYS A 439 2.26 -17.74 -6.97
N HIS A 440 1.31 -17.47 -6.07
CA HIS A 440 1.59 -17.13 -4.67
C HIS A 440 0.48 -17.59 -3.73
N LEU A 441 0.85 -17.88 -2.48
CA LEU A 441 -0.07 -18.21 -1.39
C LEU A 441 0.06 -17.18 -0.28
N TYR A 442 -1.07 -16.77 0.28
CA TYR A 442 -1.18 -15.72 1.28
C TYR A 442 -2.07 -16.16 2.45
N PRO A 443 -1.73 -15.80 3.70
CA PRO A 443 -2.53 -16.17 4.87
C PRO A 443 -3.87 -15.41 4.96
N VAL A 444 -3.93 -14.21 4.39
CA VAL A 444 -5.10 -13.31 4.44
C VAL A 444 -5.22 -12.49 3.14
N MET A 445 -6.42 -11.97 2.83
CA MET A 445 -6.66 -11.19 1.59
C MET A 445 -5.85 -9.90 1.47
N ILE A 446 -5.60 -9.21 2.59
CA ILE A 446 -4.75 -8.01 2.64
C ILE A 446 -3.46 -8.45 3.33
N SER A 447 -2.73 -9.31 2.63
CA SER A 447 -1.41 -9.80 3.05
C SER A 447 -0.33 -8.81 2.66
N ARG A 448 0.91 -9.18 2.99
CA ARG A 448 2.06 -8.64 2.32
C ARG A 448 2.33 -9.44 1.05
N ALA A 449 2.69 -8.76 -0.03
CA ALA A 449 3.19 -9.37 -1.26
C ALA A 449 4.70 -9.19 -1.35
N THR A 450 5.36 -10.12 -2.03
CA THR A 450 6.79 -10.09 -2.30
C THR A 450 7.09 -9.21 -3.52
N PHE A 451 8.19 -8.45 -3.48
CA PHE A 451 8.77 -7.93 -4.71
C PHE A 451 9.39 -9.07 -5.53
N ASN A 452 9.38 -8.94 -6.86
CA ASN A 452 9.90 -9.99 -7.76
C ASN A 452 11.40 -10.25 -7.59
N LEU A 453 12.17 -9.23 -7.20
CA LEU A 453 13.63 -9.32 -7.05
C LEU A 453 14.04 -8.87 -5.64
N PRO A 454 15.03 -9.55 -5.03
CA PRO A 454 15.68 -9.04 -3.84
C PRO A 454 16.47 -7.76 -4.18
N PRO A 455 16.67 -6.83 -3.22
CA PRO A 455 17.48 -5.64 -3.46
C PRO A 455 18.89 -5.94 -3.97
N SER A 456 19.49 -7.07 -3.56
CA SER A 456 20.80 -7.51 -4.05
C SER A 456 20.84 -7.75 -5.57
N ALA A 457 19.77 -8.29 -6.15
CA ALA A 457 19.68 -8.57 -7.59
C ALA A 457 19.51 -7.31 -8.45
N LEU A 458 19.21 -6.16 -7.83
CA LEU A 458 19.14 -4.86 -8.50
C LEU A 458 20.51 -4.17 -8.58
N LEU A 459 21.54 -4.72 -7.92
CA LEU A 459 22.89 -4.21 -8.00
C LEU A 459 23.57 -4.76 -9.25
N SER A 460 24.34 -3.93 -9.96
CA SER A 460 25.26 -4.40 -11.00
C SER A 460 26.36 -5.27 -10.39
N SER A 461 27.03 -6.11 -11.19
CA SER A 461 28.23 -6.86 -10.75
C SER A 461 29.32 -5.95 -10.16
N ASP A 462 29.38 -4.70 -10.63
CA ASP A 462 30.30 -3.65 -10.14
C ASP A 462 29.80 -2.96 -8.87
N GLY A 463 28.59 -3.31 -8.43
CA GLY A 463 27.84 -2.78 -7.32
C GLY A 463 27.74 -3.75 -6.14
N GLU A 464 28.69 -4.67 -5.96
CA GLU A 464 28.81 -5.52 -4.76
C GLU A 464 29.65 -4.84 -3.66
N SER A 465 29.28 -5.01 -2.38
CA SER A 465 29.92 -4.31 -1.26
C SER A 465 31.43 -4.59 -1.25
N SER A 466 32.28 -3.56 -1.10
CA SER A 466 33.72 -3.75 -0.90
C SER A 466 34.04 -4.51 0.40
N THR A 467 33.03 -4.72 1.24
CA THR A 467 33.05 -5.58 2.42
C THR A 467 32.07 -6.74 2.23
N SER A 468 32.37 -7.68 1.34
CA SER A 468 31.83 -9.03 1.52
C SER A 468 32.43 -9.57 2.82
N GLU A 469 31.60 -10.05 3.75
CA GLU A 469 32.00 -10.60 5.06
C GLU A 469 33.11 -11.65 4.98
N LYS A 470 33.34 -12.28 3.80
CA LYS A 470 34.45 -13.21 3.57
C LYS A 470 35.83 -12.63 3.88
N HIS A 471 35.98 -11.30 3.93
CA HIS A 471 37.25 -10.64 4.23
C HIS A 471 37.34 -9.99 5.63
N LEU A 472 36.28 -10.00 6.44
CA LEU A 472 36.38 -9.63 7.86
C LEU A 472 36.70 -10.88 8.68
N ASP A 473 37.98 -11.26 8.68
CA ASP A 473 38.51 -12.30 9.56
C ASP A 473 38.58 -11.75 11.00
N LEU A 474 37.43 -11.72 11.68
CA LEU A 474 37.26 -11.25 13.06
C LEU A 474 37.99 -12.13 14.09
N HIS A 475 38.70 -13.18 13.66
CA HIS A 475 39.47 -14.08 14.52
C HIS A 475 40.91 -13.62 14.81
N LYS A 476 41.37 -12.48 14.29
CA LYS A 476 42.71 -11.94 14.59
C LYS A 476 42.73 -10.78 15.61
N LEU A 477 41.63 -10.54 16.31
CA LEU A 477 41.58 -9.66 17.48
C LEU A 477 41.33 -10.50 18.74
N LYS A 478 42.36 -11.22 19.18
CA LYS A 478 42.56 -11.64 20.58
C LYS A 478 44.01 -11.41 20.96
#